data_AF-A0AAW4BR35-F1
#
_entry.id   AF-A0AAW4BR35-F1
#
_cell.length_a   1.000
_cell.length_b   1.000
_cell.length_c   1.000
_cell.angle_alpha   90.00
_cell.angle_beta   90.00
_cell.angle_gamma   90.00
#
_symmetry.space_group_name_H-M   'P 1'
#
loop_
_entity.id
_entity.type
_entity.pdbx_description
1 polymer ?
#
loop_
_entity_poly.entity_id
_entity_poly.type
_entity_poly.pdbx_seq_one_letter_code
_entity_poly.pdbx_strand_id
1 'polypeptide(L)'
;SLPCMFSDLNRNNYERARADSRDNVMDIIGRAGVSLSWIDNDGGDKGISKNFQLQEINHSVYPELCRDGVCYDEVMLRELDQQIQASQGHQLIALHIIGSHGPTYYKRYPKDKAHFQPDCPRSDIENCSDEEIVNTYDNTIAYTDFVLAELI
;
A
#
# COMPACT_ATOMS: atom_id res chain seq x y z
N SER A 1 6.01 -9.10 -8.03
CA SER A 1 5.92 -9.75 -6.71
C SER A 1 4.48 -10.03 -6.32
N LEU A 2 3.60 -9.02 -6.31
CA LEU A 2 2.25 -9.13 -5.77
C LEU A 2 1.44 -10.34 -6.30
N PRO A 3 1.24 -10.57 -7.61
CA PRO A 3 0.43 -11.70 -8.04
C PRO A 3 1.02 -13.08 -7.68
N CYS A 4 2.34 -13.18 -7.52
CA CYS A 4 2.99 -14.40 -7.04
C CYS A 4 2.66 -14.67 -5.57
N MET A 5 2.68 -13.64 -4.71
CA MET A 5 2.40 -13.77 -3.27
C MET A 5 1.00 -14.27 -2.98
N PHE A 6 0.04 -13.98 -3.87
CA PHE A 6 -1.36 -14.40 -3.73
C PHE A 6 -1.67 -15.69 -4.50
N SER A 7 -0.78 -16.16 -5.37
CA SER A 7 -0.96 -17.41 -6.13
C SER A 7 -0.65 -18.67 -5.31
N ASP A 8 -1.08 -19.82 -5.82
CA ASP A 8 -0.69 -21.16 -5.30
C ASP A 8 0.76 -21.56 -5.67
N LEU A 9 1.45 -20.75 -6.48
CA LEU A 9 2.79 -21.01 -6.98
C LEU A 9 3.86 -20.44 -6.05
N ASN A 10 5.01 -21.12 -5.97
CA ASN A 10 6.17 -20.60 -5.25
C ASN A 10 7.06 -19.76 -6.16
N ARG A 11 8.02 -19.04 -5.55
CA ARG A 11 8.95 -18.17 -6.29
C ARG A 11 9.71 -18.87 -7.42
N ASN A 12 10.05 -20.14 -7.27
CA ASN A 12 10.88 -20.87 -8.23
C ASN A 12 10.09 -21.37 -9.45
N ASN A 13 8.76 -21.46 -9.37
CA ASN A 13 7.90 -21.99 -10.43
C ASN A 13 6.78 -21.04 -10.86
N TYR A 14 6.82 -19.79 -10.39
CA TYR A 14 5.84 -18.77 -10.73
C TYR A 14 5.91 -18.41 -12.22
N GLU A 15 4.74 -18.42 -12.85
CA GLU A 15 4.55 -17.95 -14.22
C GLU A 15 3.27 -17.12 -14.28
N ARG A 16 3.36 -15.89 -14.79
CA ARG A 16 2.24 -14.92 -14.74
C ARG A 16 0.99 -15.47 -15.41
N ALA A 17 1.10 -16.03 -16.61
CA ALA A 17 -0.05 -16.56 -17.35
C ALA A 17 -0.76 -17.72 -16.62
N ARG A 18 0.01 -18.56 -15.92
CA ARG A 18 -0.53 -19.66 -15.11
C ARG A 18 -1.20 -19.14 -13.84
N ALA A 19 -0.60 -18.17 -13.16
CA ALA A 19 -1.20 -17.54 -11.99
C ALA A 19 -2.50 -16.81 -12.35
N ASP A 20 -2.55 -16.15 -13.51
CA ASP A 20 -3.74 -15.42 -13.98
C ASP A 20 -4.94 -16.29 -14.36
N SER A 21 -4.69 -17.56 -14.67
CA SER A 21 -5.70 -18.52 -15.11
C SER A 21 -6.16 -19.44 -13.96
N ARG A 22 -5.83 -19.08 -12.73
CA ARG A 22 -6.17 -19.82 -11.51
C ARG A 22 -6.76 -18.89 -10.47
N ASP A 23 -7.57 -19.45 -9.59
CA ASP A 23 -8.00 -18.75 -8.38
C ASP A 23 -6.77 -18.47 -7.51
N ASN A 24 -6.64 -17.23 -7.05
CA ASN A 24 -5.66 -16.83 -6.06
C ASN A 24 -6.23 -17.05 -4.64
N VAL A 25 -5.41 -16.87 -3.59
CA VAL A 25 -5.83 -17.11 -2.20
C VAL A 25 -7.03 -16.26 -1.79
N MET A 26 -7.16 -15.02 -2.29
CA MET A 26 -8.31 -14.16 -2.02
C MET A 26 -9.57 -14.75 -2.65
N ASP A 27 -9.50 -15.22 -3.90
CA ASP A 27 -10.65 -15.87 -4.55
C ASP A 27 -11.15 -17.08 -3.74
N ILE A 28 -10.23 -17.89 -3.20
CA ILE A 28 -10.57 -19.06 -2.37
C ILE A 28 -11.22 -18.61 -1.05
N ILE A 29 -10.67 -17.60 -0.38
CA ILE A 29 -11.23 -17.04 0.85
C ILE A 29 -12.64 -16.47 0.61
N GLY A 30 -12.84 -15.76 -0.51
CA GLY A 30 -14.14 -15.22 -0.90
C GLY A 30 -15.18 -16.32 -1.13
N ARG A 31 -14.79 -17.41 -1.81
CA ARG A 31 -15.66 -18.60 -1.99
C ARG A 31 -16.04 -19.29 -0.67
N ALA A 32 -15.21 -19.15 0.37
CA ALA A 32 -15.51 -19.64 1.71
C ALA A 32 -16.49 -18.74 2.49
N GLY A 33 -16.99 -17.65 1.88
CA GLY A 33 -18.01 -16.78 2.48
C GLY A 33 -17.45 -15.58 3.25
N VAL A 34 -16.15 -15.27 3.11
CA VAL A 34 -15.55 -14.08 3.71
C VAL A 34 -15.74 -12.89 2.78
N SER A 35 -16.19 -11.75 3.32
CA SER A 35 -16.29 -10.48 2.57
C SER A 35 -14.89 -9.94 2.28
N LEU A 36 -14.63 -9.53 1.03
CA LEU A 36 -13.32 -9.10 0.57
C LEU A 36 -13.35 -7.67 0.04
N SER A 37 -12.37 -6.87 0.44
CA SER A 37 -12.06 -5.59 -0.19
C SER A 37 -10.55 -5.38 -0.33
N TRP A 38 -10.16 -4.65 -1.37
CA TRP A 38 -8.79 -4.18 -1.60
C TRP A 38 -8.80 -2.66 -1.65
N ILE A 39 -8.06 -2.00 -0.77
CA ILE A 39 -7.84 -0.55 -0.79
C ILE A 39 -6.42 -0.31 -1.29
N ASP A 40 -6.29 0.43 -2.39
CA ASP A 40 -5.01 0.67 -3.07
C ASP A 40 -4.57 2.12 -2.97
N ASN A 41 -3.35 2.34 -2.46
CA ASN A 41 -2.68 3.63 -2.41
C ASN A 41 -1.30 3.62 -3.10
N ASP A 42 -0.99 2.58 -3.88
CA ASP A 42 0.29 2.46 -4.60
C ASP A 42 0.09 2.76 -6.10
N GLY A 43 -0.39 1.78 -6.84
CA GLY A 43 -0.54 1.87 -8.30
C GLY A 43 -1.29 0.68 -8.88
N GLY A 44 -2.22 0.13 -8.11
CA GLY A 44 -3.09 -0.98 -8.46
C GLY A 44 -2.66 -2.34 -7.90
N ASP A 45 -3.68 -3.18 -7.74
CA ASP A 45 -3.67 -4.56 -7.21
C ASP A 45 -2.95 -5.58 -8.12
N LYS A 46 -2.55 -5.17 -9.33
CA LYS A 46 -1.93 -6.02 -10.36
C LYS A 46 -2.81 -7.20 -10.81
N GLY A 47 -4.13 -7.07 -10.68
CA GLY A 47 -5.14 -8.04 -11.10
C GLY A 47 -5.41 -9.17 -10.09
N ILE A 48 -5.25 -8.89 -8.80
CA ILE A 48 -5.59 -9.78 -7.69
C ILE A 48 -7.08 -9.69 -7.35
N SER A 49 -7.65 -8.49 -7.33
CA SER A 49 -9.05 -8.20 -7.00
C SER A 49 -9.98 -8.28 -8.21
N LYS A 50 -9.77 -9.25 -9.11
CA LYS A 50 -10.62 -9.44 -10.31
C LYS A 50 -12.08 -9.78 -9.96
N ASN A 51 -12.30 -10.45 -8.83
CA ASN A 51 -13.59 -11.02 -8.45
C ASN A 51 -14.20 -10.39 -7.19
N PHE A 52 -13.62 -9.29 -6.68
CA PHE A 52 -14.10 -8.59 -5.48
C PHE A 52 -13.79 -7.09 -5.54
N GLN A 53 -14.25 -6.33 -4.55
CA GLN A 53 -14.19 -4.88 -4.58
C GLN A 53 -12.74 -4.35 -4.54
N LEU A 54 -12.38 -3.57 -5.55
CA LEU A 54 -11.21 -2.69 -5.55
C LEU A 54 -11.65 -1.26 -5.22
N GLN A 55 -10.98 -0.62 -4.29
CA GLN A 55 -11.12 0.78 -3.94
C GLN A 55 -9.80 1.49 -4.18
N GLU A 56 -9.82 2.43 -5.11
CA GLU A 56 -8.71 3.34 -5.35
C GLU A 56 -8.92 4.63 -4.54
N ILE A 57 -7.85 5.17 -3.96
CA ILE A 57 -7.94 6.42 -3.21
C ILE A 57 -8.27 7.58 -4.15
N ASN A 58 -9.33 8.33 -3.82
CA ASN A 58 -9.66 9.55 -4.53
C ASN A 58 -8.88 10.73 -3.95
N HIS A 59 -7.83 11.16 -4.67
CA HIS A 59 -6.93 12.22 -4.23
C HIS A 59 -7.63 13.56 -3.99
N SER A 60 -8.77 13.81 -4.64
CA SER A 60 -9.48 15.10 -4.54
C SER A 60 -10.28 15.22 -3.24
N VAL A 61 -10.57 14.10 -2.57
CA VAL A 61 -11.37 14.06 -1.35
C VAL A 61 -10.52 14.37 -0.11
N TYR A 62 -9.21 14.08 -0.18
CA TYR A 62 -8.28 14.15 0.94
C TYR A 62 -7.09 15.11 0.67
N PRO A 63 -7.32 16.41 0.38
CA PRO A 63 -6.25 17.35 0.00
C PRO A 63 -5.18 17.57 1.09
N GLU A 64 -5.48 17.23 2.33
CA GLU A 64 -4.56 17.27 3.45
C GLU A 64 -3.57 16.09 3.48
N LEU A 65 -3.97 14.93 2.94
CA LEU A 65 -3.14 13.73 2.85
C LEU A 65 -2.61 13.45 1.44
N CYS A 66 -3.22 14.06 0.42
CA CYS A 66 -2.92 13.87 -0.98
C CYS A 66 -2.41 15.16 -1.62
N ARG A 67 -1.17 15.15 -2.11
CA ARG A 67 -0.53 16.30 -2.78
C ARG A 67 0.37 15.84 -3.92
N ASP A 68 0.45 16.64 -4.97
CA ASP A 68 1.32 16.41 -6.12
C ASP A 68 1.20 15.00 -6.74
N GLY A 69 -0.04 14.49 -6.80
CA GLY A 69 -0.36 13.21 -7.40
C GLY A 69 -0.02 11.98 -6.54
N VAL A 70 0.30 12.16 -5.26
CA VAL A 70 0.55 11.07 -4.30
C VAL A 70 -0.21 11.31 -3.01
N CYS A 71 -0.52 10.24 -2.27
CA CYS A 71 -1.13 10.32 -0.94
C CYS A 71 -0.27 9.61 0.09
N TYR A 72 -0.29 10.12 1.32
CA TYR A 72 0.24 9.39 2.47
C TYR A 72 -0.65 8.19 2.80
N ASP A 73 -0.04 7.07 3.21
CA ASP A 73 -0.77 5.80 3.45
C ASP A 73 -1.83 5.90 4.55
N GLU A 74 -1.72 6.86 5.46
CA GLU A 74 -2.76 7.19 6.46
C GLU A 74 -4.14 7.44 5.83
N VAL A 75 -4.21 7.84 4.55
CA VAL A 75 -5.47 8.08 3.84
C VAL A 75 -6.37 6.84 3.82
N MET A 76 -5.78 5.64 3.80
CA MET A 76 -6.54 4.39 3.79
C MET A 76 -7.29 4.13 5.10
N LEU A 77 -6.90 4.81 6.19
CA LEU A 77 -7.53 4.64 7.50
C LEU A 77 -8.82 5.47 7.65
N ARG A 78 -9.02 6.52 6.82
CA ARG A 78 -10.11 7.50 7.00
C ARG A 78 -11.51 6.89 6.94
N GLU A 79 -11.72 5.89 6.09
CA GLU A 79 -13.01 5.22 5.92
C GLU A 79 -13.01 3.78 6.46
N LEU A 80 -11.87 3.31 7.00
CA LEU A 80 -11.69 1.91 7.34
C LEU A 80 -12.67 1.43 8.41
N ASP A 81 -12.87 2.22 9.47
CA ASP A 81 -13.83 1.90 10.54
C ASP A 81 -15.26 1.77 10.00
N GLN A 82 -15.66 2.65 9.09
CA GLN A 82 -16.99 2.60 8.48
C GLN A 82 -17.17 1.34 7.63
N GLN A 83 -16.13 0.94 6.88
CA GLN A 83 -16.15 -0.29 6.10
C GLN A 83 -16.23 -1.55 6.97
N ILE A 84 -15.48 -1.57 8.08
CA ILE A 84 -15.51 -2.67 9.04
C ILE A 84 -16.92 -2.80 9.65
N GLN A 85 -17.54 -1.67 10.03
CA GLN A 85 -18.87 -1.67 10.65
C GLN A 85 -20.02 -1.99 9.66
N ALA A 86 -19.84 -1.67 8.37
CA ALA A 86 -20.86 -1.90 7.35
C ALA A 86 -21.02 -3.38 6.97
N SER A 87 -20.00 -4.21 7.20
CA SER A 87 -20.04 -5.64 6.90
C SER A 87 -20.59 -6.44 8.10
N GLN A 88 -21.17 -7.60 7.80
CA GLN A 88 -21.60 -8.58 8.81
C GLN A 88 -20.89 -9.90 8.54
N GLY A 89 -20.38 -10.56 9.57
CA GLY A 89 -19.65 -11.83 9.44
C GLY A 89 -18.14 -11.67 9.28
N HIS A 90 -17.49 -12.65 8.65
CA HIS A 90 -16.04 -12.63 8.45
C HIS A 90 -15.66 -11.70 7.30
N GLN A 91 -14.63 -10.88 7.50
CA GLN A 91 -14.11 -9.95 6.52
C GLN A 91 -12.59 -10.03 6.44
N LEU A 92 -12.05 -9.79 5.24
CA LEU A 92 -10.64 -9.57 4.99
C LEU A 92 -10.50 -8.32 4.11
N ILE A 93 -9.83 -7.31 4.64
CA ILE A 93 -9.49 -6.06 3.94
C ILE A 93 -7.99 -6.08 3.67
N ALA A 94 -7.60 -5.95 2.40
CA ALA A 94 -6.20 -5.75 2.03
C ALA A 94 -5.92 -4.25 1.84
N LEU A 95 -4.92 -3.73 2.55
CA LEU A 95 -4.41 -2.37 2.37
C LEU A 95 -3.08 -2.42 1.60
N HIS A 96 -3.05 -1.91 0.38
CA HIS A 96 -1.85 -1.87 -0.44
C HIS A 96 -1.20 -0.50 -0.34
N ILE A 97 -0.26 -0.40 0.59
CA ILE A 97 0.52 0.81 0.89
C ILE A 97 1.55 1.11 -0.20
N ILE A 98 1.80 2.40 -0.46
CA ILE A 98 2.96 2.82 -1.26
C ILE A 98 4.27 2.68 -0.47
N GLY A 99 4.21 2.82 0.86
CA GLY A 99 5.31 2.58 1.78
C GLY A 99 6.57 3.35 1.39
N SER A 100 7.67 2.62 1.19
CA SER A 100 8.98 3.21 0.87
C SER A 100 9.26 3.32 -0.64
N HIS A 101 8.24 3.38 -1.51
CA HIS A 101 8.46 3.42 -2.97
C HIS A 101 9.29 4.66 -3.38
N GLY A 102 10.43 4.40 -4.02
CA GLY A 102 11.36 5.41 -4.54
C GLY A 102 11.05 5.85 -5.98
N PRO A 103 11.88 6.72 -6.57
CA PRO A 103 13.01 7.39 -5.94
C PRO A 103 12.58 8.61 -5.08
N THR A 104 11.29 8.95 -5.06
CA THR A 104 10.75 10.11 -4.31
C THR A 104 10.43 9.79 -2.85
N TYR A 105 11.39 9.24 -2.10
CA TYR A 105 11.18 8.82 -0.70
C TYR A 105 10.64 9.95 0.19
N TYR A 106 11.14 11.18 0.00
CA TYR A 106 10.68 12.39 0.69
C TYR A 106 9.19 12.73 0.53
N LYS A 107 8.49 12.09 -0.41
CA LYS A 107 7.04 12.23 -0.59
C LYS A 107 6.23 11.16 0.17
N ARG A 108 6.87 10.25 0.90
CA ARG A 108 6.22 9.16 1.63
C ARG A 108 5.86 9.52 3.07
N TYR A 109 6.35 10.63 3.58
CA TYR A 109 6.08 11.13 4.93
C TYR A 109 5.83 12.66 4.91
N PRO A 110 5.03 13.20 5.82
CA PRO A 110 4.86 14.64 5.99
C PRO A 110 6.06 15.26 6.72
N LYS A 111 6.26 16.56 6.54
CA LYS A 111 7.44 17.29 7.07
C LYS A 111 7.60 17.21 8.59
N ASP A 112 6.49 17.12 9.31
CA ASP A 112 6.44 17.00 10.77
C ASP A 112 6.73 15.58 11.28
N LYS A 113 6.86 14.60 10.38
CA LYS A 113 7.27 13.22 10.64
C LYS A 113 8.67 12.90 10.10
N ALA A 114 9.43 13.92 9.70
CA ALA A 114 10.80 13.77 9.21
C ALA A 114 11.80 13.73 10.36
N HIS A 115 11.92 12.57 11.03
CA HIS A 115 12.71 12.36 12.24
C HIS A 115 14.23 12.40 12.02
N PHE A 116 14.70 11.86 10.89
CA PHE A 116 16.11 11.76 10.53
C PHE A 116 16.47 12.86 9.53
N GLN A 117 17.54 13.60 9.80
CA GLN A 117 17.95 14.80 9.06
C GLN A 117 19.49 14.88 8.96
N PRO A 118 20.04 15.46 7.87
CA PRO A 118 19.32 15.95 6.69
C PRO A 118 18.73 14.80 5.86
N ASP A 119 17.57 15.02 5.23
CA ASP A 119 16.96 14.08 4.28
C ASP A 119 17.27 14.45 2.81
N CYS A 120 16.79 13.63 1.87
CA CYS A 120 17.00 13.80 0.43
C CYS A 120 15.70 14.24 -0.28
N PRO A 121 15.36 15.55 -0.31
CA PRO A 121 14.08 16.05 -0.82
C PRO A 121 14.03 16.18 -2.36
N ARG A 122 14.51 15.15 -3.08
CA ARG A 122 14.63 15.14 -4.54
C ARG A 122 14.44 13.74 -5.12
N SER A 123 14.12 13.66 -6.41
CA SER A 123 13.92 12.38 -7.12
C SER A 123 15.18 11.82 -7.75
N ASP A 124 16.17 12.66 -8.04
CA ASP A 124 17.50 12.31 -8.55
C ASP A 124 18.44 12.07 -7.37
N ILE A 125 18.16 10.95 -6.66
CA ILE A 125 18.77 10.55 -5.39
C ILE A 125 20.30 10.39 -5.46
N GLU A 126 20.87 10.20 -6.65
CA GLU A 126 22.32 10.14 -6.88
C GLU A 126 23.06 11.44 -6.55
N ASN A 127 22.31 12.54 -6.42
CA ASN A 127 22.84 13.85 -6.04
C ASN A 127 22.67 14.15 -4.54
N CYS A 128 22.27 13.16 -3.75
CA CYS A 128 22.30 13.18 -2.29
C CYS A 128 23.50 12.37 -1.79
N SER A 129 23.96 12.68 -0.58
CA SER A 129 24.88 11.81 0.15
C SER A 129 24.20 10.50 0.54
N ASP A 130 25.00 9.45 0.76
CA ASP A 130 24.49 8.16 1.26
C ASP A 130 23.71 8.34 2.58
N GLU A 131 24.16 9.25 3.46
CA GLU A 131 23.47 9.57 4.71
C GLU A 131 22.09 10.21 4.48
N GLU A 132 21.97 11.17 3.56
CA GLU A 132 20.67 11.77 3.21
C GLU A 132 19.70 10.74 2.60
N ILE A 133 20.22 9.80 1.80
CA ILE A 133 19.43 8.69 1.23
C ILE A 133 18.94 7.76 2.33
N VAL A 134 19.82 7.36 3.26
CA VAL A 134 19.45 6.53 4.41
C VAL A 134 18.42 7.24 5.27
N ASN A 135 18.64 8.51 5.63
CA ASN A 135 17.71 9.30 6.44
C ASN A 135 16.33 9.44 5.79
N THR A 136 16.24 9.74 4.48
CA THR A 136 14.94 9.83 3.81
C THR A 136 14.24 8.47 3.75
N TYR A 137 14.98 7.38 3.57
CA TYR A 137 14.42 6.04 3.55
C TYR A 137 13.91 5.62 4.95
N ASP A 138 14.69 5.87 6.00
CA ASP A 138 14.32 5.58 7.39
C ASP A 138 13.11 6.41 7.84
N ASN A 139 12.97 7.65 7.37
CA ASN A 139 11.75 8.44 7.57
C ASN A 139 10.52 7.78 6.93
N THR A 140 10.66 7.10 5.78
CA THR A 140 9.54 6.32 5.19
C THR A 140 9.14 5.14 6.08
N ILE A 141 10.13 4.45 6.66
CA ILE A 141 9.88 3.32 7.56
C ILE A 141 9.19 3.79 8.84
N ALA A 142 9.70 4.87 9.46
CA ALA A 142 9.09 5.46 10.65
C ALA A 142 7.64 5.91 10.40
N TYR A 143 7.35 6.42 9.19
CA TYR A 143 5.98 6.78 8.83
C TYR A 143 5.09 5.56 8.58
N THR A 144 5.60 4.49 7.95
CA THR A 144 4.87 3.22 7.84
C THR A 144 4.60 2.61 9.21
N ASP A 145 5.56 2.64 10.14
CA ASP A 145 5.38 2.19 11.53
C ASP A 145 4.25 2.97 12.21
N PHE A 146 4.23 4.30 12.08
CA PHE A 146 3.14 5.14 12.56
C PHE A 146 1.77 4.74 11.98
N VAL A 147 1.67 4.55 10.65
CA VAL A 147 0.40 4.16 10.01
C VAL A 147 -0.07 2.77 10.47
N LEU A 148 0.85 1.81 10.64
CA LEU A 148 0.52 0.49 11.17
C LEU A 148 0.10 0.54 12.64
N ALA A 149 0.67 1.45 13.43
CA ALA A 149 0.25 1.66 14.81
C ALA A 149 -1.15 2.28 14.90
N GLU A 150 -1.50 3.24 14.03
CA GLU A 150 -2.86 3.81 13.96
C GLU A 150 -3.91 2.81 13.45
N LEU A 151 -3.48 1.79 12.71
CA LEU A 151 -4.35 0.72 12.19
C LEU A 151 -4.79 -0.29 13.27
N ILE A 152 -4.00 -0.50 14.33
CA ILE A 152 -4.18 -1.57 15.34
C ILE A 152 -4.89 -1.05 16.58
#